data_AF-A0AAV5M3M9-F1
#
_entry.id   AF-A0AAV5M3M9-F1
#
_cell.length_a   1.000
_cell.length_b   1.000
_cell.length_c   1.000
_cell.angle_alpha   90.00
_cell.angle_beta   90.00
_cell.angle_gamma   90.00
#
_symmetry.space_group_name_H-M   'P 1'
#
loop_
_entity.id
_entity.type
_entity.pdbx_description
1 polymer ?
#
loop_
_entity_poly.entity_id
_entity_poly.type
_entity_poly.pdbx_seq_one_letter_code
_entity_poly.pdbx_strand_id
1 'polypeptide(L)'
;MNKIYGFEGEVRSKLSETFVELFAEVFCCLPLAHVINEKVFVVHGGLFSVDGVKLSDIRAIDRFCEPPEEGLMCELLWSDPQPSLGRGPSKRGVGLSFGADI
;
A
#
# COMPACT_ATOMS: atom_id res chain seq x y z
N MET A 1 -4.53 -7.98 -7.12
CA MET A 1 -5.53 -8.47 -6.13
C MET A 1 -6.93 -8.66 -6.72
N ASN A 2 -7.48 -7.67 -7.43
CA ASN A 2 -8.87 -7.68 -7.94
C ASN A 2 -9.27 -8.90 -8.79
N LYS A 3 -8.36 -9.40 -9.62
CA LYS A 3 -8.55 -10.59 -10.47
C LYS A 3 -8.88 -11.87 -9.69
N ILE A 4 -8.21 -12.06 -8.55
CA ILE A 4 -8.23 -13.32 -7.80
C ILE A 4 -9.28 -13.28 -6.69
N TYR A 5 -9.43 -12.12 -6.05
CA TYR A 5 -10.25 -11.97 -4.84
C TYR A 5 -11.67 -11.42 -5.09
N GLY A 6 -12.16 -11.53 -6.33
CA GLY A 6 -13.59 -11.40 -6.64
C GLY A 6 -14.05 -10.01 -7.12
N PHE A 7 -13.33 -8.92 -6.84
CA PHE A 7 -13.76 -7.57 -7.27
C PHE A 7 -13.98 -7.49 -8.79
N GLU A 8 -13.02 -8.00 -9.58
CA GLU A 8 -13.13 -7.98 -11.03
C GLU A 8 -14.33 -8.82 -11.52
N GLY A 9 -14.52 -10.02 -10.97
CA GLY A 9 -15.65 -10.87 -11.31
C GLY A 9 -17.00 -10.23 -10.98
N GLU A 10 -17.09 -9.54 -9.84
CA GLU A 10 -18.29 -8.82 -9.43
C GLU A 10 -18.59 -7.64 -10.36
N VAL A 11 -17.58 -6.84 -10.73
CA VAL A 11 -17.74 -5.73 -11.67
C VAL A 11 -18.20 -6.22 -13.04
N ARG A 12 -17.56 -7.28 -13.57
CA ARG A 12 -17.97 -7.91 -14.83
C ARG A 12 -19.42 -8.42 -14.77
N SER A 13 -19.83 -8.99 -13.63
CA SER A 13 -21.18 -9.54 -13.45
C SER A 13 -22.27 -8.48 -13.29
N LYS A 14 -21.97 -7.34 -12.64
CA LYS A 14 -22.97 -6.32 -12.29
C LYS A 14 -22.97 -5.12 -13.23
N LEU A 15 -21.86 -4.87 -13.91
CA LEU A 15 -21.65 -3.70 -14.77
C LEU A 15 -21.20 -4.17 -16.17
N SER A 16 -19.95 -3.91 -16.55
CA SER A 16 -19.36 -4.37 -17.80
C SER A 16 -17.83 -4.39 -17.71
N GLU A 17 -17.19 -4.94 -18.74
CA GLU A 17 -15.72 -5.00 -18.85
C GLU A 17 -15.06 -3.64 -18.74
N THR A 18 -15.64 -2.62 -19.40
CA THR A 18 -15.11 -1.26 -19.40
C THR A 18 -14.99 -0.69 -17.99
N PHE A 19 -15.85 -1.10 -17.05
CA PHE A 19 -15.74 -0.65 -15.66
C PHE A 19 -14.58 -1.28 -14.91
N VAL A 20 -14.10 -2.47 -15.30
CA VAL A 20 -12.92 -3.08 -14.67
C VAL A 20 -11.69 -2.19 -14.90
N GLU A 21 -11.48 -1.77 -16.14
CA GLU A 21 -10.38 -0.88 -16.53
C GLU A 21 -10.52 0.49 -15.87
N LEU A 22 -11.73 1.07 -15.90
CA LEU A 22 -11.99 2.37 -15.26
C LEU A 22 -11.74 2.34 -13.74
N PHE A 23 -12.15 1.28 -13.04
CA PHE A 23 -11.85 1.14 -11.61
C PHE A 23 -10.36 0.98 -11.35
N ALA A 24 -9.64 0.23 -12.18
CA ALA A 24 -8.19 0.08 -12.05
C ALA A 24 -7.47 1.43 -12.18
N GLU A 25 -7.85 2.27 -13.15
CA GLU A 25 -7.33 3.63 -13.32
C GLU A 25 -7.62 4.52 -12.10
N VAL A 26 -8.86 4.47 -11.59
CA VAL A 26 -9.26 5.25 -10.41
C VAL A 26 -8.52 4.78 -9.16
N PHE A 27 -8.28 3.48 -8.99
CA PHE A 27 -7.52 2.96 -7.85
C PHE A 27 -6.06 3.44 -7.86
N CYS A 28 -5.45 3.58 -9.04
CA CYS A 28 -4.12 4.18 -9.18
C CYS A 28 -4.09 5.68 -8.82
N CYS A 29 -5.25 6.35 -8.72
CA CYS A 29 -5.32 7.75 -8.30
C CYS A 29 -5.42 7.93 -6.77
N LEU A 30 -5.76 6.86 -6.02
CA LEU A 30 -6.00 6.93 -4.59
C LEU A 30 -4.76 7.41 -3.82
N PRO A 31 -4.92 8.25 -2.77
CA PRO A 31 -3.80 8.64 -1.91
C PRO A 31 -3.28 7.43 -1.12
N LEU A 32 -1.96 7.37 -0.91
CA LEU A 32 -1.31 6.25 -0.22
C LEU A 32 -1.35 6.37 1.31
N ALA A 33 -1.41 7.60 1.85
CA ALA A 33 -1.42 7.85 3.29
C ALA A 33 -2.06 9.21 3.63
N HIS A 34 -2.42 9.37 4.90
CA HIS A 34 -2.97 10.62 5.44
C HIS A 34 -2.26 11.01 6.74
N VAL A 35 -2.24 12.33 7.03
CA VAL A 35 -1.76 12.88 8.30
C VAL A 35 -2.86 13.76 8.89
N ILE A 36 -3.30 13.43 10.10
CA ILE A 36 -4.36 14.16 10.81
C ILE A 36 -3.71 15.03 11.87
N ASN A 37 -3.99 16.35 11.83
CA ASN A 37 -3.50 17.35 12.77
C ASN A 37 -1.98 17.29 13.00
N GLU A 38 -1.20 16.92 11.98
CA GLU A 38 0.26 16.76 12.04
C GLU A 38 0.73 15.79 13.14
N LYS A 39 -0.14 14.88 13.59
CA LYS A 39 0.10 14.02 14.75
C LYS A 39 -0.16 12.55 14.50
N VAL A 40 -1.19 12.22 13.71
CA VAL A 40 -1.58 10.84 13.45
C VAL A 40 -1.34 10.53 11.98
N PHE A 41 -0.38 9.65 11.72
CA PHE A 41 -0.13 9.10 10.39
C PHE A 41 -1.00 7.85 10.18
N VAL A 42 -1.73 7.81 9.06
CA VAL A 42 -2.66 6.73 8.72
C VAL A 42 -2.26 6.16 7.36
N VAL A 43 -2.07 4.84 7.33
CA VAL A 43 -1.64 4.07 6.15
C VAL A 43 -2.36 2.71 6.17
N HIS A 44 -2.49 2.06 5.00
CA HIS A 44 -3.13 0.75 4.91
C HIS A 44 -2.28 -0.38 5.51
N GLY A 45 -1.03 -0.49 5.08
CA GLY A 45 -0.04 -1.45 5.57
C GLY A 45 0.74 -0.89 6.74
N GLY A 46 1.95 -0.39 6.50
CA GLY A 46 2.80 0.08 7.59
C GLY A 46 4.03 0.87 7.16
N LEU A 47 5.12 0.68 7.91
CA LEU A 47 6.37 1.42 7.79
C LEU A 47 7.38 0.72 6.87
N PHE A 48 8.58 1.29 6.81
CA PHE A 48 9.52 1.09 5.72
C PHE A 48 10.72 0.20 6.08
N SER A 49 11.33 -0.40 5.05
CA SER A 49 12.56 -1.21 5.18
C SER A 49 13.81 -0.38 5.50
N VAL A 50 13.78 0.92 5.26
CA VAL A 50 14.87 1.86 5.54
C VAL A 50 14.46 2.92 6.54
N ASP A 51 15.41 3.36 7.35
CA ASP A 51 15.21 4.45 8.30
C ASP A 51 15.26 5.82 7.61
N GLY A 52 14.66 6.82 8.26
CA GLY A 52 14.78 8.22 7.83
C GLY A 52 13.82 8.64 6.70
N VAL A 53 12.87 7.79 6.31
CA VAL A 53 11.80 8.17 5.37
C VAL A 53 10.94 9.28 5.98
N LYS A 54 10.76 10.36 5.24
CA LYS A 54 10.01 11.55 5.65
C LYS A 54 8.66 11.61 4.96
N LEU A 55 7.74 12.40 5.53
CA LEU A 55 6.46 12.71 4.91
C LEU A 55 6.60 13.36 3.52
N SER A 56 7.70 14.08 3.28
CA SER A 56 8.03 14.64 1.96
C SER A 56 8.28 13.56 0.91
N ASP A 57 8.91 12.45 1.31
CA ASP A 57 9.28 11.37 0.40
C ASP A 57 8.01 10.63 -0.03
N ILE A 58 7.09 10.39 0.91
CA ILE A 58 5.76 9.81 0.64
C ILE A 58 4.95 10.71 -0.30
N ARG A 59 4.98 12.03 -0.08
CA ARG A 59 4.27 13.00 -0.94
C ARG A 59 4.82 13.04 -2.37
N ALA A 60 6.09 12.73 -2.55
CA ALA A 60 6.78 12.75 -3.85
C ALA A 60 6.63 11.45 -4.65
N ILE A 61 6.00 10.40 -4.09
CA ILE A 61 5.77 9.14 -4.80
C ILE A 61 4.86 9.39 -6.01
N ASP A 62 5.34 9.01 -7.20
CA ASP A 62 4.49 8.87 -8.37
C ASP A 62 3.66 7.59 -8.23
N ARG A 63 2.42 7.77 -7.80
CA ARG A 63 1.53 6.67 -7.41
C ARG A 63 0.57 6.22 -8.52
N PHE A 64 0.61 6.86 -9.69
CA PHE A 64 -0.32 6.60 -10.79
C PHE A 64 0.04 5.33 -11.57
N CYS A 65 0.19 4.22 -10.82
CA CYS A 65 0.58 2.91 -11.32
C CYS A 65 0.03 1.81 -10.39
N GLU A 66 0.06 0.56 -10.86
CA GLU A 66 -0.09 -0.58 -9.96
C GLU A 66 1.10 -0.63 -8.99
N PRO A 67 0.90 -1.06 -7.73
CA PRO A 67 1.98 -1.12 -6.75
C PRO A 67 3.18 -1.93 -7.29
N PRO A 68 4.40 -1.38 -7.22
CA PRO A 68 5.62 -2.11 -7.60
C PRO A 68 5.89 -3.27 -6.64
N GLU A 69 6.81 -4.17 -7.01
CA GLU A 69 7.22 -5.29 -6.15
C GLU A 69 8.05 -4.86 -4.93
N GLU A 70 8.69 -3.68 -5.00
CA GLU A 70 9.54 -3.12 -3.95
C GLU A 70 9.40 -1.59 -3.81
N GLY A 71 9.94 -1.04 -2.72
CA GLY A 71 9.98 0.41 -2.47
C GLY A 71 8.81 0.94 -1.64
N LEU A 72 8.81 2.26 -1.42
CA LEU A 72 7.93 2.92 -0.43
C LEU A 72 6.44 2.68 -0.69
N MET A 73 6.00 2.72 -1.95
CA MET A 73 4.59 2.48 -2.30
C MET A 73 4.15 1.05 -1.95
N CYS A 74 5.00 0.06 -2.22
CA CYS A 74 4.72 -1.33 -1.86
C CYS A 74 4.63 -1.49 -0.34
N GLU A 75 5.59 -0.95 0.41
CA GLU A 75 5.66 -1.10 1.86
C GLU A 75 4.51 -0.39 2.60
N LEU A 76 4.09 0.79 2.12
CA LEU A 76 2.89 1.47 2.61
C LEU A 76 1.63 0.60 2.45
N LEU A 77 1.57 -0.29 1.47
CA LEU A 77 0.39 -1.11 1.22
C LEU A 77 0.49 -2.51 1.84
N TRP A 78 1.70 -3.02 2.13
CA TRP A 78 1.89 -4.44 2.43
C TRP A 78 2.67 -4.77 3.72
N SER A 79 3.35 -3.81 4.35
CA SER A 79 4.10 -4.08 5.57
C SER A 79 3.20 -4.33 6.79
N ASP A 80 3.64 -5.19 7.71
CA ASP A 80 2.93 -5.52 8.95
C ASP A 80 3.80 -5.22 10.18
N PRO A 81 3.24 -4.82 11.33
CA PRO A 81 3.99 -4.71 12.58
C PRO A 81 4.35 -6.11 13.13
N GLN A 82 5.47 -6.20 13.86
CA GLN A 82 5.88 -7.40 14.59
C GLN A 82 6.19 -7.11 16.07
N PRO A 83 6.10 -8.12 16.96
CA PRO A 83 6.40 -7.94 18.39
C PRO A 83 7.90 -7.76 18.69
N SER A 84 8.76 -8.39 17.89
CA SER A 84 10.22 -8.30 18.04
C SER A 84 10.76 -6.98 17.51
N LEU A 85 11.82 -6.48 18.13
CA LEU A 85 12.54 -5.30 17.64
C LEU A 85 13.16 -5.55 16.26
N GLY A 86 13.43 -4.45 15.55
CA GLY A 86 14.04 -4.43 14.22
C GLY A 86 13.08 -4.81 13.10
N ARG A 87 13.65 -5.24 11.99
CA ARG A 87 12.92 -5.62 10.77
C ARG A 87 13.04 -7.12 10.51
N GLY A 88 12.01 -7.70 9.90
CA GLY A 88 11.97 -9.11 9.55
C GLY A 88 11.26 -9.35 8.22
N PRO A 89 11.36 -10.57 7.67
CA PRO A 89 10.65 -10.92 6.45
C PRO A 89 9.14 -10.81 6.65
N SER A 90 8.43 -10.34 5.63
CA SER A 90 6.96 -10.35 5.62
C SER A 90 6.44 -11.79 5.55
N LYS A 91 5.42 -12.10 6.36
CA LYS A 91 4.70 -13.38 6.27
C LYS A 91 3.83 -13.48 5.02
N ARG A 92 3.59 -12.35 4.34
CA ARG A 92 2.82 -12.27 3.09
C ARG A 92 3.66 -12.51 1.84
N GLY A 93 4.98 -12.60 1.99
CA GLY A 93 5.91 -12.71 0.86
C GLY A 93 6.14 -11.39 0.10
N VAL A 94 5.57 -10.27 0.56
CA VAL A 94 5.72 -8.92 -0.01
C VAL A 94 5.69 -7.88 1.13
N GLY A 95 6.48 -6.82 1.01
CA GLY A 95 6.73 -5.86 2.09
C GLY A 95 7.65 -6.41 3.18
N LEU A 96 7.55 -5.88 4.40
CA LEU A 96 8.33 -6.34 5.55
C LEU A 96 7.52 -6.43 6.84
N SER A 97 8.11 -7.07 7.85
CA SER A 97 7.67 -6.97 9.23
C SER A 97 8.51 -5.93 9.98
N PHE A 98 7.91 -5.00 10.74
CA PHE A 98 8.65 -3.94 11.47
C PHE A 98 8.30 -3.90 12.96
N GLY A 99 9.32 -3.79 13.81
CA GLY A 99 9.22 -3.73 15.26
C GLY A 99 8.83 -2.35 15.79
N ALA A 100 8.63 -2.26 17.11
CA ALA A 100 8.22 -1.02 17.77
C ALA A 100 9.31 0.09 17.81
N ASP A 101 10.55 -0.27 17.46
CA ASP A 101 11.70 0.63 17.32
C ASP A 101 11.86 1.25 15.93
N ILE A 102 11.04 0.80 14.97
CA ILE A 102 10.98 1.29 13.58
C ILE A 102 9.85 2.31 13.44
#